data_AF-A0A9D1KSP4-F1
#
_entry.id   AF-A0A9D1KSP4-F1
#
_cell.length_a   1.000
_cell.length_b   1.000
_cell.length_c   1.000
_cell.angle_alpha   90.00
_cell.angle_beta   90.00
_cell.angle_gamma   90.00
#
_symmetry.space_group_name_H-M   'P 1'
#
loop_
_entity.id
_entity.type
_entity.pdbx_description
1 polymer ?
#
loop_
_entity_poly.entity_id
_entity_poly.type
_entity_poly.pdbx_seq_one_letter_code
_entity_poly.pdbx_strand_id
1 'polypeptide(L)'
;MNLPNKLTLLRVILVPFFLLFLLVDQIPLHGLWALVIFAAASITDAMDGHIARSRGLITDFGKFLDPVADKVLVFAALIAFVELGLASSVAVVIMMAREFLVSSMRMVAASKGRVIAAGKSGKVKTAVTMVSIVVILLLLALEDFAIGAAIPLAAVSNVLIWICGVITVYSGVEYLVQNKDVFTGSM
;
A
#
# COMPACT_ATOMS: atom_id res chain seq x y z
N MET A 1 -12.46 -23.31 -0.99
CA MET A 1 -11.90 -21.96 -0.72
C MET A 1 -12.89 -21.16 0.10
N ASN A 2 -12.46 -20.62 1.23
CA ASN A 2 -13.30 -19.80 2.11
C ASN A 2 -13.53 -18.40 1.51
N LEU A 3 -14.58 -17.71 1.98
CA LEU A 3 -14.94 -16.36 1.52
C LEU A 3 -13.76 -15.36 1.58
N PRO A 4 -12.91 -15.33 2.64
CA PRO A 4 -11.76 -14.42 2.68
C PRO A 4 -10.76 -14.67 1.54
N ASN A 5 -10.39 -15.92 1.27
CA ASN A 5 -9.44 -16.25 0.19
C ASN A 5 -9.95 -15.84 -1.20
N LYS A 6 -11.27 -15.84 -1.42
CA LYS A 6 -11.86 -15.36 -2.68
C LYS A 6 -11.74 -13.85 -2.82
N LEU A 7 -11.88 -13.11 -1.72
CA LEU A 7 -11.70 -11.65 -1.70
C LEU A 7 -10.24 -11.26 -1.91
N THR A 8 -9.29 -11.97 -1.28
CA THR A 8 -7.85 -11.74 -1.52
C THR A 8 -7.49 -12.00 -2.99
N LEU A 9 -7.98 -13.09 -3.57
CA LEU A 9 -7.73 -13.41 -4.99
C LEU A 9 -8.36 -12.38 -5.92
N LEU A 10 -9.60 -11.94 -5.62
CA LEU A 10 -10.26 -10.86 -6.35
C LEU A 10 -9.39 -9.60 -6.34
N ARG A 11 -8.79 -9.23 -5.21
CA ARG A 11 -7.92 -8.05 -5.11
C ARG A 11 -6.72 -8.15 -6.03
N VAL A 12 -6.04 -9.30 -6.06
CA VAL A 12 -4.90 -9.54 -6.96
C VAL A 12 -5.34 -9.41 -8.42
N ILE A 13 -6.52 -9.93 -8.76
CA ILE A 13 -7.10 -9.81 -10.10
C ILE A 13 -7.46 -8.35 -10.44
N LEU A 14 -7.90 -7.55 -9.47
CA LEU A 14 -8.26 -6.14 -9.67
C LEU A 14 -7.05 -5.24 -9.97
N VAL A 15 -5.82 -5.62 -9.56
CA VAL A 15 -4.62 -4.79 -9.76
C VAL A 15 -4.34 -4.49 -11.25
N PRO A 16 -4.35 -5.47 -12.17
CA PRO A 16 -4.25 -5.20 -13.61
C PRO A 16 -5.31 -4.23 -14.14
N PHE A 17 -6.57 -4.36 -13.69
CA PHE A 17 -7.64 -3.46 -14.12
C PHE A 17 -7.42 -2.06 -13.56
N PHE A 18 -7.02 -1.94 -12.29
CA PHE A 18 -6.63 -0.67 -11.69
C PHE A 18 -5.53 0.02 -12.50
N LEU A 19 -4.47 -0.68 -12.88
CA LEU A 19 -3.40 -0.14 -13.71
C LEU A 19 -3.88 0.25 -15.11
N LEU A 20 -4.77 -0.56 -15.71
CA LEU A 20 -5.37 -0.25 -17.01
C LEU A 20 -6.10 1.11 -16.97
N PHE A 21 -6.99 1.31 -16.01
CA PHE A 21 -7.72 2.57 -15.87
C PHE A 21 -6.81 3.73 -15.42
N LEU A 22 -5.76 3.46 -14.65
CA LEU A 22 -4.86 4.52 -14.21
C LEU A 22 -3.94 5.02 -15.34
N LEU A 23 -3.44 4.13 -16.20
CA LEU A 23 -2.40 4.45 -17.19
C LEU A 23 -2.95 4.74 -18.59
N VAL A 24 -4.16 4.29 -18.93
CA VAL A 24 -4.77 4.49 -20.26
C VAL A 24 -5.73 5.69 -20.20
N ASP A 25 -5.21 6.87 -20.51
CA ASP A 25 -5.93 8.15 -20.49
C ASP A 25 -7.00 8.28 -21.59
N GLN A 26 -7.00 7.41 -22.60
CA GLN A 26 -8.04 7.39 -23.64
C GLN A 26 -9.38 6.83 -23.15
N ILE A 27 -9.41 6.21 -21.97
CA ILE A 27 -10.64 5.69 -21.38
C ILE A 27 -11.43 6.86 -20.76
N PRO A 28 -12.73 7.02 -21.07
CA PRO A 28 -13.54 8.02 -20.40
C PRO A 28 -13.60 7.76 -18.89
N LEU A 29 -13.44 8.82 -18.09
CA LEU A 29 -13.47 8.76 -16.62
C LEU A 29 -12.41 7.80 -16.04
N HIS A 30 -11.23 7.73 -16.65
CA HIS A 30 -10.18 6.79 -16.28
C HIS A 30 -9.72 6.98 -14.82
N GLY A 31 -9.60 8.23 -14.37
CA GLY A 31 -9.27 8.58 -12.99
C GLY A 31 -10.33 8.12 -11.99
N LEU A 32 -11.61 8.31 -12.31
CA LEU A 32 -12.73 7.83 -11.50
C LEU A 32 -12.72 6.30 -11.37
N TRP A 33 -12.53 5.57 -12.47
CA TRP A 33 -12.49 4.12 -12.44
C TRP A 33 -11.29 3.60 -11.64
N ALA A 34 -10.12 4.21 -11.79
CA ALA A 34 -8.95 3.90 -10.98
C ALA A 34 -9.22 4.12 -9.48
N LEU A 35 -9.85 5.24 -9.12
CA LEU A 35 -10.28 5.54 -7.75
C LEU A 35 -11.25 4.48 -7.20
N VAL A 36 -12.31 4.15 -7.95
CA VAL A 36 -13.34 3.19 -7.53
C VAL A 36 -12.73 1.81 -7.31
N ILE A 37 -11.89 1.34 -8.23
CA ILE A 37 -11.24 0.03 -8.10
C ILE A 37 -10.29 0.00 -6.91
N PHE A 38 -9.46 1.03 -6.76
CA PHE A 38 -8.52 1.11 -5.63
C PHE A 38 -9.27 1.16 -4.28
N ALA A 39 -10.33 1.96 -4.19
CA ALA A 39 -11.15 2.07 -2.99
C ALA A 39 -11.85 0.74 -2.66
N ALA A 40 -12.45 0.08 -3.66
CA ALA A 40 -13.07 -1.23 -3.48
C ALA A 40 -12.06 -2.29 -3.03
N ALA A 41 -10.89 -2.35 -3.67
CA ALA A 41 -9.79 -3.24 -3.31
C ALA A 41 -9.26 -3.00 -1.88
N SER A 42 -9.21 -1.74 -1.44
CA SER A 42 -8.76 -1.36 -0.10
C SER A 42 -9.81 -1.65 0.98
N ILE A 43 -11.09 -1.40 0.69
CA ILE A 43 -12.19 -1.68 1.63
C ILE A 43 -12.37 -3.19 1.81
N THR A 44 -12.26 -3.96 0.72
CA THR A 44 -12.35 -5.42 0.80
C THR A 44 -11.27 -6.03 1.69
N ASP A 45 -10.05 -5.45 1.75
CA ASP A 45 -9.00 -5.83 2.71
C ASP A 45 -9.36 -5.59 4.18
N ALA A 46 -9.90 -4.41 4.46
CA ALA A 46 -10.31 -4.11 5.84
C ALA A 46 -11.41 -5.08 6.30
N MET A 47 -12.33 -5.42 5.39
CA MET A 47 -13.45 -6.31 5.66
C MET A 47 -13.04 -7.79 5.75
N ASP A 48 -12.20 -8.29 4.85
CA ASP A 48 -11.78 -9.70 4.85
C ASP A 48 -10.96 -10.05 6.10
N GLY A 49 -10.06 -9.17 6.53
CA GLY A 49 -9.29 -9.32 7.76
C GLY A 49 -10.19 -9.34 9.00
N HIS A 50 -11.27 -8.55 9.01
CA HIS A 50 -12.23 -8.57 10.11
C HIS A 50 -13.09 -9.85 10.11
N ILE A 51 -13.57 -10.30 8.95
CA ILE A 51 -14.41 -11.49 8.82
C ILE A 51 -13.62 -12.77 9.10
N ALA A 52 -12.38 -12.87 8.61
CA ALA A 52 -11.51 -14.02 8.86
C ALA A 52 -11.18 -14.18 10.35
N ARG A 53 -10.88 -13.07 11.04
CA ARG A 53 -10.61 -13.05 12.49
C ARG A 53 -11.85 -13.36 13.33
N SER A 54 -13.01 -12.80 12.98
CA SER A 54 -14.25 -12.98 13.73
C SER A 54 -14.89 -14.36 13.57
N ARG A 55 -14.66 -15.04 12.45
CA ARG A 55 -15.25 -16.36 12.16
C ARG A 55 -14.27 -17.54 12.30
N GLY A 56 -13.03 -17.29 12.70
CA GLY A 56 -12.01 -18.34 12.83
C GLY A 56 -11.63 -19.02 11.50
N LEU A 57 -11.95 -18.41 10.36
CA LEU A 57 -11.76 -18.98 9.01
C LEU A 57 -10.36 -18.71 8.46
N ILE A 58 -9.36 -18.81 9.34
CA ILE A 58 -7.98 -18.50 9.00
C ILE A 58 -7.37 -19.71 8.29
N THR A 59 -6.93 -19.52 7.04
CA THR A 59 -6.23 -20.56 6.26
C THR A 59 -4.79 -20.16 6.03
N ASP A 60 -3.88 -21.13 5.89
CA ASP A 60 -2.46 -20.83 5.66
C ASP A 60 -2.20 -20.18 4.30
N PHE A 61 -3.01 -20.54 3.29
CA PHE A 61 -3.00 -19.86 1.99
C PHE A 61 -3.41 -18.38 2.11
N GLY A 62 -4.49 -18.07 2.84
CA GLY A 62 -4.92 -16.69 3.08
C GLY A 62 -3.86 -15.88 3.83
N LYS A 63 -3.28 -16.45 4.91
CA LYS A 63 -2.19 -15.80 5.66
C LYS A 63 -0.99 -15.41 4.79
N PHE A 64 -0.67 -16.21 3.78
CA PHE A 64 0.40 -15.92 2.85
C PHE A 64 0.01 -14.89 1.79
N LEU A 65 -1.21 -15.00 1.24
CA LEU A 65 -1.65 -14.16 0.13
C LEU A 65 -2.05 -12.75 0.57
N ASP A 66 -2.62 -12.56 1.77
CA ASP A 66 -3.09 -11.25 2.25
C ASP A 66 -1.95 -10.21 2.30
N PRO A 67 -0.78 -10.48 2.92
CA PRO A 67 0.33 -9.52 2.95
C PRO A 67 0.95 -9.25 1.58
N VAL A 68 0.82 -10.20 0.64
CA VAL A 68 1.31 -10.05 -0.73
C VAL A 68 0.36 -9.15 -1.52
N ALA A 69 -0.94 -9.44 -1.48
CA ALA A 69 -1.96 -8.69 -2.21
C ALA A 69 -2.02 -7.21 -1.76
N ASP A 70 -1.93 -6.96 -0.44
CA ASP A 70 -1.88 -5.61 0.12
C ASP A 70 -0.72 -4.78 -0.45
N LYS A 71 0.49 -5.36 -0.46
CA LYS A 71 1.68 -4.67 -0.97
C LYS A 71 1.68 -4.49 -2.47
N VAL A 72 1.19 -5.47 -3.23
CA VAL A 72 1.16 -5.40 -4.69
C VAL A 72 0.28 -4.25 -5.17
N LEU A 73 -0.90 -4.05 -4.56
CA LEU A 73 -1.79 -2.94 -4.92
C LEU A 73 -1.14 -1.58 -4.65
N VAL A 74 -0.56 -1.39 -3.47
CA VAL A 74 0.10 -0.14 -3.08
C VAL A 74 1.32 0.14 -3.96
N PHE A 75 2.17 -0.87 -4.22
CA PHE A 75 3.33 -0.71 -5.08
C PHE A 75 2.94 -0.42 -6.53
N ALA A 76 1.90 -1.09 -7.05
CA ALA A 76 1.37 -0.81 -8.38
C ALA A 76 0.95 0.66 -8.51
N ALA A 77 0.21 1.19 -7.53
CA ALA A 77 -0.19 2.60 -7.52
C ALA A 77 1.01 3.56 -7.47
N LEU A 78 1.97 3.32 -6.56
CA LEU A 78 3.14 4.19 -6.41
C LEU A 78 4.04 4.19 -7.66
N ILE A 79 4.23 3.03 -8.30
CA ILE A 79 5.02 2.91 -9.53
C ILE A 79 4.30 3.61 -10.68
N ALA A 80 3.00 3.40 -10.85
CA ALA A 80 2.20 4.09 -11.86
C ALA A 80 2.22 5.61 -11.67
N PHE A 81 2.18 6.11 -10.43
CA PHE A 81 2.33 7.54 -10.17
C PHE A 81 3.70 8.10 -10.57
N VAL A 82 4.78 7.31 -10.49
CA VAL A 82 6.08 7.76 -11.01
C VAL A 82 6.03 7.89 -12.52
N GLU A 83 5.42 6.93 -13.22
CA GLU A 83 5.26 6.96 -14.67
C GLU A 83 4.41 8.16 -15.13
N LEU A 84 3.35 8.48 -14.40
CA LEU A 84 2.49 9.64 -14.64
C LEU A 84 3.09 10.98 -14.19
N GLY A 85 4.32 11.00 -13.64
CA GLY A 85 4.96 12.22 -13.12
C GLY A 85 4.31 12.79 -11.84
N LEU A 86 3.46 12.00 -11.17
CA LEU A 86 2.76 12.36 -9.93
C LEU A 86 3.55 12.03 -8.67
N ALA A 87 4.62 11.24 -8.78
CA ALA A 87 5.45 10.83 -7.66
C ALA A 87 6.96 10.91 -7.98
N SER A 88 7.74 11.38 -7.02
CA SER A 88 9.21 11.26 -7.06
C SER A 88 9.62 9.80 -6.98
N SER A 89 10.36 9.33 -7.99
CA SER A 89 10.95 7.98 -8.01
C SER A 89 11.84 7.73 -6.78
N VAL A 90 12.58 8.74 -6.32
CA VAL A 90 13.44 8.67 -5.13
C VAL A 90 12.61 8.37 -3.88
N ALA A 91 11.50 9.07 -3.69
CA ALA A 91 10.62 8.86 -2.54
C ALA A 91 9.98 7.47 -2.56
N VAL A 92 9.51 7.03 -3.74
CA VAL A 92 8.91 5.70 -3.92
C VAL A 92 9.93 4.59 -3.65
N VAL A 93 11.16 4.71 -4.16
CA VAL A 93 12.23 3.74 -3.90
C VAL A 93 12.55 3.65 -2.40
N ILE A 94 12.64 4.76 -1.68
CA ILE A 94 12.83 4.78 -0.23
C ILE A 94 11.70 4.03 0.48
N MET A 95 10.45 4.30 0.08
CA MET A 95 9.27 3.65 0.65
C MET A 95 9.29 2.14 0.44
N MET A 96 9.59 1.69 -0.78
CA MET A 96 9.69 0.26 -1.12
C MET A 96 10.84 -0.42 -0.38
N ALA A 97 12.03 0.18 -0.40
CA ALA A 97 13.21 -0.35 0.28
C ALA A 97 12.94 -0.61 1.76
N ARG A 98 12.32 0.34 2.45
CA ARG A 98 11.90 0.17 3.85
C ARG A 98 10.96 -1.01 4.01
N GLU A 99 9.99 -1.20 3.13
CA GLU A 99 9.03 -2.30 3.23
C GLU A 99 9.63 -3.67 3.02
N PHE A 100 10.65 -3.78 2.19
CA PHE A 100 11.45 -5.00 2.13
C PHE A 100 12.28 -5.18 3.40
N LEU A 101 13.00 -4.15 3.85
CA LEU A 101 13.84 -4.21 5.05
C LEU A 101 13.08 -4.66 6.30
N VAL A 102 11.96 -4.02 6.63
CA VAL A 102 11.17 -4.34 7.82
C VAL A 102 10.52 -5.72 7.72
N SER A 103 10.10 -6.13 6.52
CA SER A 103 9.48 -7.45 6.34
C SER A 103 10.50 -8.57 6.46
N SER A 104 11.67 -8.40 5.85
CA SER A 104 12.78 -9.34 5.99
C SER A 104 13.26 -9.44 7.43
N MET A 105 13.36 -8.32 8.15
CA MET A 105 13.72 -8.35 9.57
C MET A 105 12.70 -9.14 10.41
N ARG A 106 11.40 -8.93 10.18
CA ARG A 106 10.34 -9.71 10.86
C ARG A 106 10.42 -11.19 10.53
N MET A 107 10.76 -11.54 9.29
CA MET A 107 10.95 -12.92 8.86
C MET A 107 12.13 -13.58 9.57
N VAL A 108 13.28 -12.90 9.66
CA VAL A 108 14.47 -13.39 10.37
C VAL A 108 14.22 -13.51 11.88
N ALA A 109 13.49 -12.58 12.50
CA ALA A 109 13.12 -12.71 13.90
C ALA A 109 12.19 -13.91 14.14
N ALA A 110 11.22 -14.12 13.25
CA ALA A 110 10.30 -15.26 13.33
C ALA A 110 11.03 -16.60 13.19
N SER A 111 12.04 -16.71 12.32
CA SER A 111 12.86 -17.92 12.21
C SER A 111 13.69 -18.20 13.46
N LYS A 112 13.94 -17.19 14.30
CA LYS A 112 14.58 -17.30 15.61
C LYS A 112 13.58 -17.45 16.77
N GLY A 113 12.29 -17.70 16.49
CA GLY A 113 11.26 -17.90 17.50
C GLY A 113 10.70 -16.62 18.14
N ARG A 114 11.09 -15.42 17.65
CA ARG A 114 10.57 -14.14 18.15
C ARG A 114 9.60 -13.51 17.15
N VAL A 115 8.36 -13.30 17.59
CA VAL A 115 7.35 -12.59 16.78
C VAL A 115 7.42 -11.09 17.07
N ILE A 116 7.88 -10.31 16.08
CA ILE A 116 7.87 -8.84 16.17
C ILE A 116 6.53 -8.32 15.65
N ALA A 117 5.73 -7.74 16.55
CA ALA A 117 4.46 -7.12 16.25
C ALA A 117 4.63 -5.76 15.56
N ALA A 118 3.67 -5.39 14.71
CA ALA A 118 3.68 -4.09 14.03
C ALA A 118 3.54 -2.94 15.04
N GLY A 119 4.51 -2.02 15.02
CA GLY A 119 4.52 -0.82 15.85
C GLY A 119 3.48 0.21 15.40
N LYS A 120 3.14 1.15 16.29
CA LYS A 120 2.18 2.22 16.00
C LYS A 120 2.61 3.07 14.80
N SER A 121 3.91 3.37 14.65
CA SER A 121 4.44 4.13 13.51
C SER A 121 4.21 3.43 12.18
N GLY A 122 4.30 2.10 12.15
CA GLY A 122 4.02 1.30 10.95
C GLY A 122 2.55 1.43 10.51
N LYS A 123 1.62 1.45 11.47
CA LYS A 123 0.18 1.67 11.17
C LYS A 123 -0.08 3.07 10.63
N VAL A 124 0.52 4.09 11.25
CA VAL A 124 0.40 5.49 10.80
C VAL A 124 0.95 5.62 9.38
N LYS A 125 2.14 5.06 9.10
CA LYS A 125 2.75 5.02 7.77
C LYS A 125 1.79 4.44 6.73
N THR A 126 1.21 3.28 7.01
CA THR A 126 0.27 2.64 6.08
C THR A 126 -0.98 3.50 5.87
N ALA A 127 -1.58 4.02 6.94
CA ALA A 127 -2.77 4.87 6.86
C ALA A 127 -2.51 6.13 6.02
N VAL A 128 -1.39 6.83 6.25
CA VAL A 128 -1.02 8.02 5.49
C VAL A 128 -0.75 7.69 4.02
N THR A 129 -0.11 6.56 3.74
CA THR A 129 0.13 6.12 2.36
C THR A 129 -1.18 5.84 1.64
N MET A 130 -2.10 5.10 2.25
CA MET A 130 -3.40 4.77 1.66
C MET A 130 -4.25 6.02 1.42
N VAL A 131 -4.31 6.93 2.40
CA VAL A 131 -5.03 8.20 2.26
C VAL A 131 -4.42 9.04 1.14
N SER A 132 -3.08 9.12 1.06
CA SER A 132 -2.41 9.88 0.01
C SER A 132 -2.72 9.33 -1.38
N ILE A 133 -2.71 8.01 -1.56
CA ILE A 133 -3.08 7.39 -2.84
C ILE A 133 -4.53 7.72 -3.20
N VAL A 134 -5.47 7.60 -2.25
CA VAL A 134 -6.89 7.94 -2.48
C VAL A 134 -7.05 9.41 -2.85
N VAL A 135 -6.33 10.33 -2.20
CA VAL A 135 -6.38 11.76 -2.52
C VAL A 135 -5.84 12.02 -3.92
N ILE A 136 -4.73 11.41 -4.31
CA ILE A 136 -4.16 11.56 -5.67
C ILE A 136 -5.14 11.06 -6.72
N LEU A 137 -5.73 9.87 -6.52
CA LEU A 137 -6.74 9.31 -7.41
C LEU A 137 -8.02 10.14 -7.46
N LEU A 138 -8.43 10.75 -6.33
CA LEU A 138 -9.56 11.66 -6.29
C LEU A 138 -9.31 12.92 -7.10
N LEU A 139 -8.12 13.52 -6.97
CA LEU A 139 -7.77 14.69 -7.77
C LEU A 139 -7.75 14.36 -9.27
N LEU A 140 -7.23 13.19 -9.65
CA LEU A 140 -7.30 12.70 -11.03
C LEU A 140 -8.76 12.51 -11.50
N ALA A 141 -9.61 11.93 -10.65
CA ALA A 141 -11.03 11.78 -10.95
C ALA A 141 -11.77 13.13 -11.07
N LEU A 142 -11.32 14.19 -10.39
CA LEU A 142 -11.91 15.52 -10.54
C LEU A 142 -11.54 16.15 -11.89
N GLU A 143 -10.32 15.91 -12.39
CA GLU A 143 -9.89 16.32 -13.73
C GLU A 143 -10.78 15.71 -14.83
N ASP A 144 -11.21 14.45 -14.67
CA ASP A 144 -12.17 13.79 -15.59
C ASP A 144 -13.47 14.59 -15.77
N PHE A 145 -13.93 15.30 -14.72
CA PHE A 145 -15.13 16.12 -14.73
C PHE A 145 -14.86 17.59 -15.04
N ALA A 146 -13.63 17.95 -15.41
CA ALA A 146 -13.15 19.34 -15.54
C ALA A 146 -13.37 20.18 -14.26
N ILE A 147 -13.41 19.54 -13.09
CA ILE A 147 -13.52 20.17 -11.78
C ILE A 147 -12.10 20.24 -11.20
N GLY A 148 -11.67 21.42 -10.72
CA GLY A 148 -10.36 21.54 -10.06
C GLY A 148 -9.17 21.79 -11.00
N ALA A 149 -9.40 22.28 -12.22
CA ALA A 149 -8.35 22.67 -13.17
C ALA A 149 -7.30 23.69 -12.63
N ALA A 150 -7.57 24.31 -11.47
CA ALA A 150 -6.64 25.21 -10.79
C ALA A 150 -5.72 24.51 -9.76
N ILE A 151 -5.94 23.23 -9.45
CA ILE A 151 -5.13 22.48 -8.49
C ILE A 151 -3.92 21.91 -9.23
N PRO A 152 -2.68 22.21 -8.82
CA PRO A 152 -1.49 21.63 -9.44
C PRO A 152 -1.32 20.17 -8.98
N LEU A 153 -2.03 19.24 -9.63
CA LEU A 153 -2.09 17.81 -9.27
C LEU A 153 -0.69 17.23 -9.03
N ALA A 154 0.24 17.38 -9.98
CA ALA A 154 1.59 16.84 -9.86
C ALA A 154 2.35 17.38 -8.63
N ALA A 155 2.20 18.67 -8.30
CA ALA A 155 2.86 19.26 -7.15
C ALA A 155 2.26 18.73 -5.83
N VAL A 156 0.93 18.68 -5.73
CA VAL A 156 0.23 18.17 -4.55
C VAL A 156 0.56 16.68 -4.33
N SER A 157 0.48 15.88 -5.38
CA SER A 157 0.82 14.46 -5.37
C SER A 157 2.25 14.24 -4.90
N ASN A 158 3.22 14.96 -5.48
CA ASN A 158 4.62 14.81 -5.10
C ASN A 158 4.89 15.20 -3.63
N VAL A 159 4.24 16.24 -3.12
CA VAL A 159 4.32 16.63 -1.70
C VAL A 159 3.77 15.53 -0.79
N LEU A 160 2.59 14.97 -1.11
CA LEU A 160 1.99 13.86 -0.36
C LEU A 160 2.92 12.64 -0.32
N ILE A 161 3.52 12.29 -1.46
CA ILE A 161 4.44 11.16 -1.56
C ILE A 161 5.71 11.40 -0.73
N TRP A 162 6.25 12.62 -0.71
CA TRP A 162 7.39 12.93 0.17
C TRP A 162 7.03 12.87 1.65
N ILE A 163 5.83 13.32 2.05
CA ILE A 163 5.32 13.15 3.42
C ILE A 163 5.27 11.67 3.77
N CYS A 164 4.73 10.83 2.89
CA CYS A 164 4.73 9.37 3.05
C CYS A 164 6.15 8.82 3.19
N GLY A 165 7.08 9.28 2.36
CA GLY A 165 8.50 8.91 2.40
C GLY A 165 9.14 9.22 3.74
N VAL A 166 8.98 10.44 4.27
CA VAL A 166 9.53 10.86 5.57
C VAL A 166 8.98 10.00 6.72
N ILE A 167 7.67 9.80 6.76
CA ILE A 167 7.02 8.95 7.77
C ILE A 167 7.52 7.51 7.65
N THR A 168 7.75 7.03 6.43
CA THR A 168 8.28 5.70 6.17
C THR A 168 9.70 5.54 6.68
N VAL A 169 10.56 6.53 6.45
CA VAL A 169 11.93 6.55 6.99
C VAL A 169 11.91 6.56 8.50
N TYR A 170 11.14 7.46 9.12
CA TYR A 170 11.00 7.54 10.58
C TYR A 170 10.58 6.19 11.16
N SER A 171 9.52 5.60 10.61
CA SER A 171 9.03 4.30 11.06
C SER A 171 10.04 3.18 10.77
N GLY A 172 10.85 3.25 9.71
CA GLY A 172 11.91 2.29 9.44
C GLY A 172 13.03 2.34 10.47
N VAL A 173 13.52 3.55 10.77
CA VAL A 173 14.58 3.79 11.77
C VAL A 173 14.13 3.34 13.14
N GLU A 174 12.93 3.75 13.59
CA GLU A 174 12.39 3.32 14.88
C GLU A 174 12.36 1.78 14.99
N TYR A 175 11.89 1.11 13.93
CA TYR A 175 11.75 -0.34 13.91
C TYR A 175 13.10 -1.06 13.97
N LEU A 176 14.11 -0.55 13.24
CA LEU A 176 15.47 -1.08 13.25
C LEU A 176 16.15 -0.87 14.61
N VAL A 177 15.99 0.30 15.23
CA VAL A 177 16.59 0.61 16.55
C VAL A 177 16.00 -0.27 17.64
N GLN A 178 14.67 -0.46 17.65
CA GLN A 178 13.97 -1.28 18.63
C GLN A 178 14.29 -2.79 18.50
N ASN A 179 14.76 -3.24 17.33
CA ASN A 179 14.99 -4.66 17.05
C ASN A 179 16.41 -4.95 16.53
N LYS A 180 17.38 -4.09 16.89
CA LYS A 180 18.80 -4.23 16.49
C LYS A 180 19.42 -5.56 16.92
N ASP A 181 18.90 -6.13 18.00
CA ASP A 181 19.28 -7.41 18.59
C ASP A 181 19.05 -8.60 17.65
N VAL A 182 18.13 -8.46 16.67
CA VAL A 182 17.92 -9.47 15.61
C VAL A 182 19.20 -9.68 14.77
N PHE A 183 20.00 -8.63 14.59
CA PHE A 183 21.19 -8.63 13.73
C PHE A 183 22.50 -8.79 14.49
N THR A 184 22.57 -8.36 15.75
CA THR A 184 23.82 -8.40 16.53
C THR A 184 24.13 -9.78 17.12
N GLY A 185 23.28 -10.78 16.93
CA GLY A 185 23.51 -12.15 17.40
C GLY A 185 23.57 -12.28 18.93
N SER A 186 23.22 -11.22 19.66
CA SER A 186 23.15 -11.17 21.13
C SER A 186 21.84 -11.76 21.65
N MET A 187 21.45 -12.91 21.07
CA MET A 187 20.32 -13.74 21.50
C MET A 187 20.84 -15.13 21.82
#